data_AF-A0AAW9BPR7-F1
#
_entry.id   AF-A0AAW9BPR7-F1
#
_cell.length_a   1.000
_cell.length_b   1.000
_cell.length_c   1.000
_cell.angle_alpha   90.00
_cell.angle_beta   90.00
_cell.angle_gamma   90.00
#
_symmetry.space_group_name_H-M   'P 1'
#
loop_
_entity.id
_entity.type
_entity.pdbx_description
1 polymer ?
#
loop_
_entity_poly.entity_id
_entity_poly.type
_entity_poly.pdbx_seq_one_letter_code
_entity_poly.pdbx_strand_id
1 'polypeptide(L)'
;IGNSYPGLINSRSNATKICTVPTFNRILEPSSSTQYGNSACKGDSGGPLLDIATGKQIGVVSGGPLVLPTCGSLTIPSFYTKVSNYYDWVQSYITADTPPNRYITEPNFIINAREEAGKECHDGIATNNCDFKGSDDDGGSLNLWLLALFAPLAWWRRREA
;
A
#
# COMPACT_ATOMS: atom_id res chain seq x y z
N ILE A 1 0.00 23.95 -12.25
CA ILE A 1 -0.93 23.07 -13.00
C ILE A 1 -1.81 22.41 -11.96
N GLY A 2 -2.99 22.96 -11.72
CA GLY A 2 -3.85 22.55 -10.61
C GLY A 2 -5.15 23.35 -10.64
N ASN A 3 -6.25 22.68 -10.30
CA ASN A 3 -7.59 23.21 -10.06
C ASN A 3 -8.57 23.23 -11.24
N SER A 4 -8.69 22.12 -11.96
CA SER A 4 -9.98 21.73 -12.57
C SER A 4 -10.03 20.20 -12.61
N TYR A 5 -10.96 19.60 -11.85
CA TYR A 5 -11.22 18.16 -11.68
C TYR A 5 -10.30 17.40 -10.71
N PRO A 6 -10.85 16.68 -9.72
CA PRO A 6 -10.04 15.89 -8.80
C PRO A 6 -9.60 14.61 -9.53
N GLY A 7 -8.36 14.21 -9.36
CA GLY A 7 -7.88 12.98 -10.01
C GLY A 7 -6.45 12.64 -9.69
N LEU A 8 -5.62 13.62 -9.33
CA LEU A 8 -4.24 13.36 -8.96
C LEU A 8 -3.83 14.17 -7.72
N ILE A 9 -3.39 13.44 -6.71
CA ILE A 9 -3.00 13.95 -5.40
C ILE A 9 -1.57 13.48 -5.17
N ASN A 10 -0.62 14.41 -5.04
CA ASN A 10 0.73 14.02 -4.61
C ASN A 10 0.64 13.54 -3.16
N SER A 11 1.29 12.41 -2.85
CA SER A 11 1.35 11.95 -1.46
C SER A 11 2.16 12.96 -0.63
N ARG A 12 1.56 13.43 0.47
CA ARG A 12 2.19 14.39 1.38
C ARG A 12 3.39 13.77 2.10
N SER A 13 3.29 12.50 2.48
CA SER A 13 4.28 11.80 3.30
C SER A 13 5.32 11.04 2.48
N ASN A 14 5.01 10.69 1.22
CA ASN A 14 5.90 9.87 0.40
C ASN A 14 6.00 10.42 -1.02
N ALA A 15 7.11 11.10 -1.32
CA ALA A 15 7.37 11.67 -2.65
C ALA A 15 7.38 10.62 -3.78
N THR A 16 7.60 9.34 -3.47
CA THR A 16 7.58 8.24 -4.45
C THR A 16 6.18 7.80 -4.86
N LYS A 17 5.13 8.36 -4.25
CA LYS A 17 3.74 7.97 -4.48
C LYS A 17 2.86 9.14 -4.94
N ILE A 18 1.91 8.82 -5.81
CA ILE A 18 0.76 9.66 -6.14
C ILE A 18 -0.51 8.87 -5.89
N CYS A 19 -1.59 9.58 -5.63
CA CYS A 19 -2.89 9.01 -5.35
C CYS A 19 -3.92 9.57 -6.33
N THR A 20 -4.95 8.80 -6.63
CA THR A 20 -6.07 9.25 -7.47
C THR A 20 -7.39 8.98 -6.79
N VAL A 21 -8.30 9.95 -6.87
CA VAL A 21 -9.72 9.73 -6.58
C VAL A 21 -10.47 9.56 -7.90
N PRO A 22 -11.62 8.87 -7.89
CA PRO A 22 -12.40 8.69 -9.11
C PRO A 22 -12.80 10.02 -9.76
N THR A 23 -12.78 10.03 -11.09
CA THR A 23 -13.15 11.20 -11.90
C THR A 23 -14.64 11.21 -12.24
N PHE A 24 -15.32 10.06 -12.11
CA PHE A 24 -16.76 9.93 -12.23
C PHE A 24 -17.32 9.01 -11.15
N ASN A 25 -18.58 9.20 -10.80
CA ASN A 25 -19.36 8.30 -9.95
C ASN A 25 -20.39 7.54 -10.80
N ARG A 26 -20.67 6.29 -10.41
CA ARG A 26 -21.65 5.43 -11.03
C ARG A 26 -22.48 4.76 -9.94
N ILE A 27 -23.79 4.82 -10.09
CA ILE A 27 -24.74 4.05 -9.30
C ILE A 27 -24.91 2.71 -10.02
N LEU A 28 -24.43 1.62 -9.39
CA LEU A 28 -24.53 0.28 -9.97
C LEU A 28 -25.90 -0.34 -9.73
N GLU A 29 -26.51 -0.06 -8.57
CA GLU A 29 -27.86 -0.52 -8.25
C GLU A 29 -28.72 0.65 -7.78
N PRO A 30 -29.80 1.01 -8.51
CA PRO A 30 -30.67 2.14 -8.17
C PRO A 30 -31.34 2.03 -6.79
N SER A 31 -31.52 0.81 -6.29
CA SER A 31 -32.07 0.50 -4.96
C SER A 31 -31.02 0.52 -3.85
N SER A 32 -29.73 0.57 -4.17
CA SER A 32 -28.65 0.71 -3.20
C SER A 32 -28.15 2.16 -3.19
N SER A 33 -27.94 2.74 -2.02
CA SER A 33 -27.30 4.06 -1.88
C SER A 33 -25.79 4.04 -2.19
N THR A 34 -25.27 2.93 -2.71
CA THR A 34 -23.84 2.70 -2.87
C THR A 34 -23.36 3.23 -4.21
N GLN A 35 -22.41 4.16 -4.16
CA GLN A 35 -21.80 4.77 -5.35
C GLN A 35 -20.34 4.38 -5.44
N TYR A 36 -19.91 4.05 -6.65
CA TYR A 36 -18.52 3.71 -6.96
C TYR A 36 -18.04 4.52 -8.15
N GLY A 37 -16.75 4.80 -8.22
CA GLY A 37 -16.15 5.46 -9.37
C GLY A 37 -15.08 4.62 -10.05
N ASN A 38 -14.51 5.14 -11.14
CA ASN A 38 -13.31 4.53 -11.73
C ASN A 38 -12.14 4.55 -10.75
N SER A 39 -11.51 3.39 -10.59
CA SER A 39 -10.31 3.27 -9.79
C SER A 39 -9.55 2.00 -10.18
N ALA A 40 -8.26 1.96 -9.88
CA ALA A 40 -7.51 0.72 -9.94
C ALA A 40 -8.08 -0.32 -8.98
N CYS A 41 -7.96 -1.59 -9.35
CA CYS A 41 -8.49 -2.70 -8.61
C CYS A 41 -7.48 -3.84 -8.46
N LYS A 42 -7.89 -4.91 -7.77
CA LYS A 42 -7.08 -6.12 -7.62
C LYS A 42 -6.83 -6.74 -9.00
N GLY A 43 -5.57 -6.95 -9.32
CA GLY A 43 -5.13 -7.47 -10.63
C GLY A 43 -4.57 -6.40 -11.56
N ASP A 44 -4.81 -5.11 -11.29
CA ASP A 44 -4.30 -4.01 -12.13
C ASP A 44 -2.87 -3.59 -11.76
N SER A 45 -2.28 -4.16 -10.70
CA SER A 45 -0.94 -3.83 -10.22
C SER A 45 0.11 -3.95 -11.33
N GLY A 46 0.95 -2.92 -11.47
CA GLY A 46 1.91 -2.82 -12.57
C GLY A 46 1.37 -2.11 -13.82
N GLY A 47 0.05 -1.92 -13.93
CA GLY A 47 -0.57 -1.19 -15.04
C GLY A 47 -0.23 0.30 -15.06
N PRO A 48 -0.27 0.95 -16.24
CA PRO A 48 0.07 2.36 -16.37
C PRO A 48 -1.08 3.29 -15.97
N LEU A 49 -0.74 4.38 -15.28
CA LEU A 49 -1.59 5.57 -15.18
C LEU A 49 -1.08 6.63 -16.17
N LEU A 50 -1.93 7.00 -17.12
CA LEU A 50 -1.58 7.93 -18.21
C LEU A 50 -2.18 9.32 -17.97
N ASP A 51 -1.40 10.35 -18.26
CA ASP A 51 -1.91 11.69 -18.48
C ASP A 51 -2.55 11.77 -19.87
N ILE A 52 -3.86 11.99 -19.93
CA ILE A 52 -4.63 12.03 -21.19
C ILE A 52 -4.17 13.19 -22.09
N ALA A 53 -3.74 14.31 -21.52
CA ALA A 53 -3.35 15.48 -22.31
C ALA A 53 -2.01 15.28 -23.01
N THR A 54 -1.08 14.58 -22.37
CA THR A 54 0.30 14.41 -22.88
C THR A 54 0.60 13.01 -23.40
N GLY A 55 -0.25 12.02 -23.10
CA GLY A 55 -0.01 10.60 -23.36
C GLY A 55 1.09 9.99 -22.50
N LYS A 56 1.68 10.74 -21.56
CA LYS A 56 2.79 10.26 -20.73
C LYS A 56 2.31 9.38 -19.60
N GLN A 57 3.07 8.33 -19.31
CA GLN A 57 2.86 7.52 -18.11
C GLN A 57 3.38 8.26 -16.89
N ILE A 58 2.47 8.63 -15.99
CA ILE A 58 2.76 9.40 -14.78
C ILE A 58 2.77 8.51 -13.52
N GLY A 59 2.14 7.34 -13.60
CA GLY A 59 2.07 6.40 -12.48
C GLY A 59 2.10 4.95 -12.89
N VAL A 60 2.39 4.09 -11.92
CA VAL A 60 2.23 2.63 -12.01
C VAL A 60 1.30 2.20 -10.88
N VAL A 61 0.23 1.47 -11.19
CA VAL A 61 -0.74 0.97 -10.20
C VAL A 61 0.01 0.18 -9.13
N SER A 62 -0.18 0.56 -7.86
CA SER A 62 0.46 -0.09 -6.72
C SER A 62 -0.56 -0.74 -5.80
N GLY A 63 -1.69 -0.10 -5.54
CA GLY A 63 -2.73 -0.65 -4.67
C GLY A 63 -3.88 0.32 -4.45
N GLY A 64 -4.81 -0.08 -3.59
CA GLY A 64 -5.98 0.71 -3.23
C GLY A 64 -6.42 0.45 -1.80
N PRO A 65 -7.54 1.07 -1.38
CA PRO A 65 -8.08 0.90 -0.04
C PRO A 65 -8.39 -0.58 0.25
N LEU A 66 -7.85 -1.12 1.35
CA LEU A 66 -8.14 -2.50 1.80
C LEU A 66 -9.41 -2.59 2.65
N VAL A 67 -9.95 -1.44 3.09
CA VAL A 67 -11.06 -1.35 4.04
C VAL A 67 -12.43 -1.65 3.42
N LEU A 68 -12.52 -1.73 2.09
CA LEU A 68 -13.75 -2.11 1.38
C LEU A 68 -13.46 -3.31 0.47
N PRO A 69 -14.38 -4.30 0.38
CA PRO A 69 -14.25 -5.42 -0.56
C PRO A 69 -14.39 -4.99 -2.03
N THR A 70 -14.61 -3.71 -2.28
CA THR A 70 -14.91 -3.13 -3.58
C THR A 70 -13.93 -2.01 -3.93
N CYS A 71 -13.56 -1.97 -5.20
CA CYS A 71 -12.76 -0.90 -5.79
C CYS A 71 -13.64 0.30 -6.15
N GLY A 72 -13.04 1.47 -6.37
CA GLY A 72 -13.81 2.64 -6.77
C GLY A 72 -14.38 3.47 -5.62
N SER A 73 -13.74 3.44 -4.45
CA SER A 73 -14.10 4.33 -3.35
C SER A 73 -14.05 5.80 -3.81
N LEU A 74 -15.12 6.55 -3.55
CA LEU A 74 -15.20 7.98 -3.86
C LEU A 74 -14.41 8.85 -2.87
N THR A 75 -14.11 8.31 -1.69
CA THR A 75 -13.50 9.05 -0.58
C THR A 75 -12.08 8.61 -0.26
N ILE A 76 -11.73 7.36 -0.59
CA ILE A 76 -10.41 6.81 -0.32
C ILE A 76 -9.69 6.58 -1.66
N PRO A 77 -8.56 7.25 -1.89
CA PRO A 77 -7.89 7.20 -3.17
C PRO A 77 -7.16 5.87 -3.40
N SER A 78 -6.93 5.55 -4.67
CA SER A 78 -5.98 4.51 -5.07
C SER A 78 -4.56 5.06 -5.13
N PHE A 79 -3.57 4.18 -4.95
CA PHE A 79 -2.17 4.53 -4.81
C PHE A 79 -1.35 4.02 -5.99
N TYR A 80 -0.47 4.88 -6.48
CA TYR A 80 0.39 4.63 -7.62
C TYR A 80 1.83 5.00 -7.27
N THR A 81 2.78 4.26 -7.83
CA THR A 81 4.19 4.66 -7.84
C THR A 81 4.37 5.82 -8.81
N LYS A 82 4.98 6.91 -8.36
CA LYS A 82 5.16 8.15 -9.12
C LYS A 82 6.34 8.02 -10.09
N VAL A 83 6.07 7.84 -11.38
CA VAL A 83 7.11 7.52 -12.38
C VAL A 83 8.23 8.57 -12.42
N SER A 84 7.90 9.85 -12.27
CA SER A 84 8.91 10.93 -12.29
C SER A 84 9.99 10.78 -11.21
N ASN A 85 9.66 10.19 -10.06
CA ASN A 85 10.64 9.98 -8.98
C ASN A 85 11.60 8.83 -9.26
N TYR A 86 11.28 7.95 -10.22
CA TYR A 86 12.10 6.82 -10.62
C TYR A 86 12.75 7.05 -11.99
N TYR A 87 12.57 8.23 -12.60
CA TYR A 87 12.96 8.49 -13.97
C TYR A 87 14.46 8.21 -14.21
N ASP A 88 15.34 8.82 -13.41
CA ASP A 88 16.79 8.65 -13.58
C ASP A 88 17.23 7.20 -13.34
N TRP A 89 16.59 6.51 -12.38
CA TRP A 89 16.82 5.10 -12.14
C TRP A 89 16.43 4.25 -13.36
N VAL A 90 15.23 4.46 -13.93
CA VAL A 90 14.81 3.77 -15.16
C VAL A 90 15.76 4.10 -16.31
N GLN A 91 16.11 5.37 -16.50
CA GLN A 91 17.03 5.82 -17.55
C GLN A 91 18.36 5.08 -17.48
N SER A 92 18.93 4.95 -16.27
CA SER A 92 20.21 4.27 -16.06
C SER A 92 20.25 2.81 -16.54
N TYR A 93 19.10 2.12 -16.62
CA TYR A 93 19.02 0.76 -17.16
C TYR A 93 18.68 0.71 -18.65
N ILE A 94 17.82 1.59 -19.14
CA ILE A 94 17.43 1.55 -20.56
C ILE A 94 18.50 2.13 -21.49
N THR A 95 19.43 2.93 -20.96
CA THR A 95 20.58 3.46 -21.71
C THR A 95 21.88 2.71 -21.46
N ALA A 96 21.87 1.64 -20.66
CA ALA A 96 23.07 0.86 -20.37
C ALA A 96 23.45 -0.04 -21.55
N ASP A 97 24.75 -0.17 -21.83
CA ASP A 97 25.27 -1.02 -22.92
C ASP A 97 25.04 -2.51 -22.66
N THR A 98 24.94 -2.90 -21.40
CA THR A 98 24.71 -4.28 -20.98
C THR A 98 23.57 -4.36 -19.98
N PRO A 99 22.75 -5.43 -20.04
CA PRO A 99 21.65 -5.61 -19.11
C PRO A 99 22.17 -5.82 -17.69
N PRO A 100 21.39 -5.46 -16.66
CA PRO A 100 21.79 -5.67 -15.28
C PRO A 100 21.90 -7.16 -14.94
N ASN A 101 22.89 -7.51 -14.12
CA ASN A 101 23.08 -8.88 -13.63
C ASN A 101 21.93 -9.36 -12.70
N ARG A 102 21.06 -8.45 -12.23
CA ARG A 102 19.88 -8.77 -11.42
C ARG A 102 18.65 -8.09 -12.02
N TYR A 103 17.54 -8.83 -11.99
CA TYR A 103 16.24 -8.40 -12.53
C TYR A 103 15.36 -7.69 -11.49
N ILE A 104 15.63 -7.87 -10.19
CA ILE A 104 15.02 -7.11 -9.10
C ILE A 104 16.10 -6.29 -8.44
N THR A 105 16.06 -4.98 -8.67
CA THR A 105 16.99 -4.01 -8.08
C THR A 105 16.21 -2.89 -7.41
N GLU A 106 16.57 -2.58 -6.17
CA GLU A 106 16.02 -1.42 -5.45
C GLU A 106 16.80 -0.15 -5.86
N PRO A 107 16.14 0.99 -6.13
CA PRO A 107 16.84 2.23 -6.41
C PRO A 107 17.64 2.76 -5.21
N ASN A 108 18.86 3.23 -5.47
CA ASN A 108 19.75 3.76 -4.42
C ASN A 108 19.11 4.88 -3.60
N PHE A 109 18.31 5.75 -4.21
CA PHE A 109 17.65 6.83 -3.46
C PHE A 109 16.64 6.33 -2.42
N ILE A 110 16.08 5.13 -2.57
CA ILE A 110 15.22 4.50 -1.57
C ILE A 110 16.07 3.87 -0.46
N ILE A 111 17.15 3.18 -0.85
CA ILE A 111 18.10 2.58 0.08
C ILE A 111 18.67 3.66 1.02
N ASN A 112 19.19 4.74 0.45
CA ASN A 112 19.80 5.85 1.19
C ASN A 112 18.78 6.50 2.14
N ALA A 113 17.56 6.79 1.65
CA ALA A 113 16.51 7.38 2.48
C ALA A 113 16.13 6.49 3.68
N ARG A 114 16.21 5.16 3.54
CA ARG A 114 15.97 4.23 4.65
C ARG A 114 17.11 4.23 5.67
N GLU A 115 18.35 4.27 5.19
CA GLU A 115 19.54 4.31 6.07
C GLU A 115 19.59 5.60 6.90
N GLU A 116 19.17 6.72 6.31
CA GLU A 116 19.08 8.02 6.98
C GLU A 116 17.92 8.09 8.00
N ALA A 117 16.87 7.26 7.87
CA ALA A 117 15.65 7.36 8.67
C ALA A 117 15.70 6.67 10.05
N GLY A 118 16.69 5.83 10.35
CA GLY A 118 16.76 5.11 11.63
C GLY A 118 15.71 3.99 11.76
N LYS A 119 16.10 2.82 12.29
CA LYS A 119 15.27 1.61 12.35
C LYS A 119 14.27 1.65 13.51
N GLU A 120 13.08 2.21 13.30
CA GLU A 120 11.93 1.95 14.17
C GLU A 120 10.64 2.01 13.34
N CYS A 121 10.08 0.85 13.01
CA CYS A 121 8.80 0.73 12.30
C CYS A 121 7.96 -0.33 13.04
N HIS A 122 6.96 0.14 13.78
CA HIS A 122 5.91 -0.68 14.39
C HIS A 122 4.78 -0.89 13.38
N ASP A 123 4.22 -2.11 13.34
CA ASP A 123 3.19 -2.48 12.39
C ASP A 123 1.89 -1.67 12.57
N GLY A 124 1.25 -1.35 11.45
CA GLY A 124 0.03 -0.56 11.41
C GLY A 124 -0.02 0.33 10.18
N ILE A 125 -0.27 -0.28 9.01
CA ILE A 125 -0.78 0.37 7.79
C ILE A 125 -0.19 1.78 7.55
N ALA A 126 1.09 1.84 7.17
CA ALA A 126 1.75 3.06 6.70
C ALA A 126 2.80 2.76 5.61
N THR A 127 3.16 3.82 4.90
CA THR A 127 3.51 3.90 3.47
C THR A 127 4.97 3.64 3.09
N ASN A 128 5.67 2.77 3.82
CA ASN A 128 7.04 2.35 3.54
C ASN A 128 7.13 0.82 3.60
N ASN A 129 6.65 0.18 2.54
CA ASN A 129 6.81 -1.26 2.30
C ASN A 129 8.29 -1.66 2.44
N CYS A 130 8.62 -2.27 3.58
CA CYS A 130 9.84 -3.04 3.78
C CYS A 130 9.45 -4.44 4.26
N ASP A 131 9.49 -5.35 3.28
CA ASP A 131 9.74 -6.78 3.40
C ASP A 131 8.71 -7.64 4.16
N PHE A 132 7.88 -8.36 3.39
CA PHE A 132 7.21 -9.57 3.85
C PHE A 132 8.24 -10.71 4.00
N LYS A 133 9.15 -10.58 4.97
CA LYS A 133 9.77 -11.76 5.53
C LYS A 133 8.80 -12.31 6.55
N GLY A 134 8.33 -13.54 6.32
CA GLY A 134 7.49 -14.26 7.26
C GLY A 134 8.12 -14.16 8.65
N SER A 135 7.40 -13.52 9.57
CA SER A 135 7.79 -13.49 10.96
C SER A 135 7.66 -14.91 11.47
N ASP A 136 8.80 -15.54 11.78
CA ASP A 136 8.83 -16.72 12.62
C ASP A 136 8.15 -16.36 13.96
N ASP A 137 7.35 -17.31 14.44
CA ASP A 137 6.50 -17.24 15.62
C ASP A 137 7.13 -16.58 16.85
N ASP A 138 6.47 -15.57 17.41
CA ASP A 138 6.58 -15.24 18.84
C ASP A 138 5.23 -15.53 19.51
N GLY A 139 5.04 -16.81 19.84
CA GLY A 139 3.98 -17.24 20.73
C GLY A 139 4.19 -16.64 22.12
N GLY A 140 3.26 -15.81 22.58
CA GLY A 140 3.33 -15.19 23.91
C GLY A 140 3.42 -16.24 25.01
N SER A 141 4.51 -16.24 25.78
CA SER A 141 4.64 -17.08 26.96
C SER A 141 3.91 -16.43 28.14
N LEU A 142 2.82 -17.05 28.59
CA LEU A 142 2.19 -16.68 29.85
C LEU A 142 3.08 -17.19 30.99
N ASN A 143 3.54 -16.27 31.83
CA ASN A 143 4.36 -16.58 32.99
C ASN A 143 3.61 -17.59 33.89
N LEU A 144 4.26 -18.65 34.38
CA LEU A 144 3.60 -19.77 35.10
C LEU A 144 2.74 -19.30 36.31
N TRP A 145 3.10 -18.18 36.92
CA TRP A 145 2.32 -17.53 37.97
C TRP A 145 0.95 -17.03 37.51
N LEU A 146 0.84 -16.55 36.26
CA LEU A 146 -0.45 -16.12 35.69
C LEU A 146 -1.35 -17.32 35.39
N LEU A 147 -0.80 -18.47 34.99
CA LEU A 147 -1.57 -19.70 34.83
C LEU A 147 -2.10 -20.24 36.17
N ALA A 148 -1.35 -20.04 37.25
CA ALA A 148 -1.79 -20.43 38.60
C ALA A 148 -3.04 -19.67 39.07
N LEU A 149 -3.29 -18.44 38.59
CA LEU A 149 -4.50 -17.67 38.91
C LEU A 149 -5.77 -18.29 38.30
N PHE A 150 -5.64 -19.10 37.24
CA PHE A 150 -6.78 -19.79 36.63
C PHE A 150 -7.05 -21.17 37.24
N ALA A 151 -6.14 -21.71 38.06
CA ALA A 151 -6.33 -22.99 38.72
C ALA A 151 -7.54 -23.05 39.67
N PRO A 152 -7.85 -22.00 40.49
CA PRO A 152 -9.05 -21.98 41.32
C PRO A 152 -10.34 -21.95 40.50
N LEU A 153 -10.34 -21.24 39.36
CA LEU A 153 -11.49 -21.16 38.45
C LEU A 153 -11.72 -22.49 37.73
N ALA A 154 -10.65 -23.13 37.27
CA ALA A 154 -10.72 -24.47 36.67
C ALA A 154 -11.17 -25.53 37.69
N TRP A 155 -10.74 -25.41 38.95
CA TRP A 155 -11.18 -26.29 40.03
C TRP A 155 -12.64 -26.06 40.41
N TRP A 156 -13.09 -24.80 40.48
CA TRP A 156 -14.50 -24.46 40.70
C TRP A 156 -15.38 -25.04 39.58
N ARG A 157 -14.98 -24.87 38.31
CA ARG A 157 -15.74 -25.40 37.16
C ARG A 157 -15.87 -26.93 37.14
N ARG A 158 -14.95 -27.66 37.78
CA ARG A 158 -15.04 -29.13 37.93
C ARG A 158 -15.90 -29.58 39.12
N ARG A 159 -16.22 -28.69 40.05
CA ARG A 159 -17.10 -28.98 41.20
C ARG A 159 -18.58 -28.81 40.89
N GLU A 160 -18.91 -28.07 39.83
CA GLU A 160 -20.29 -27.84 39.38
C GLU A 160 -20.69 -28.74 38.20
N ALA A 161 -19.89 -29.78 37.88
CA ALA A 161 -20.19 -30.81 36.89
C ALA A 161 -20.29 -32.19 37.55
#